data_AF-A0A6V7J0U7-F1
#
_entry.id   AF-A0A6V7J0U7-F1
#
_cell.length_a   1.000
_cell.length_b   1.000
_cell.length_c   1.000
_cell.angle_alpha   90.00
_cell.angle_beta   90.00
_cell.angle_gamma   90.00
#
_symmetry.space_group_name_H-M   'P 1'
#
loop_
_entity.id
_entity.type
_entity.pdbx_description
1 polymer ?
#
loop_
_entity_poly.entity_id
_entity_poly.type
_entity_poly.pdbx_seq_one_letter_code
_entity_poly.pdbx_strand_id
1 'polypeptide(L)' 'DLQKWLDESTAGCVYFTFGSMFKIETLPKEKLMVFYEAFEKIAPVRVLMKVADEKALPPGLPKNVKHSPWLPQIAVL' A
#
# COMPACT_ATOMS: atom_id res chain seq x y z
N ASP A 1 -5.09 2.17 -15.25
CA ASP A 1 -5.14 2.98 -14.00
C ASP A 1 -3.99 2.76 -13.06
N LEU A 2 -3.72 1.53 -12.58
CA LEU A 2 -2.57 1.28 -11.70
C LEU A 2 -1.24 1.66 -12.35
N GLN A 3 -1.01 1.23 -13.60
CA GLN A 3 0.20 1.57 -14.35
C GLN A 3 0.40 3.08 -14.48
N LYS A 4 -0.64 3.83 -14.90
CA LYS A 4 -0.59 5.29 -14.96
C LYS A 4 -0.23 5.93 -13.60
N TRP A 5 -0.80 5.42 -12.50
CA TRP A 5 -0.45 5.87 -11.15
C TRP A 5 0.96 5.45 -10.72
N LEU A 6 1.57 4.44 -11.31
CA LEU A 6 2.99 4.14 -11.08
C LEU A 6 3.88 5.06 -11.92
N ASP A 7 3.55 5.21 -13.20
CA ASP A 7 4.30 5.99 -14.19
C ASP A 7 4.32 7.50 -13.87
N GLU A 8 3.26 8.02 -13.26
CA GLU A 8 3.20 9.41 -12.78
C GLU A 8 4.07 9.68 -11.54
N SER A 9 4.67 8.66 -10.91
CA SER A 9 5.55 8.83 -9.77
C SER A 9 6.95 9.27 -10.20
N THR A 10 7.35 10.49 -9.87
CA THR A 10 8.71 10.99 -10.14
C THR A 10 9.74 10.57 -9.09
N ALA A 11 9.29 10.09 -7.93
CA ALA A 11 10.14 9.70 -6.81
C ALA A 11 10.30 8.18 -6.65
N GLY A 12 9.82 7.40 -7.62
CA GLY A 12 9.81 5.94 -7.57
C GLY A 12 8.61 5.38 -6.80
N CYS A 13 8.64 4.06 -6.57
CA CYS A 13 7.56 3.33 -5.93
C CYS A 13 8.09 2.24 -4.98
N VAL A 14 7.37 1.99 -3.90
CA VAL A 14 7.57 0.85 -2.98
C VAL A 14 6.43 -0.14 -3.17
N TYR A 15 6.76 -1.39 -3.49
CA TYR A 15 5.82 -2.49 -3.40
C TYR A 15 5.89 -3.12 -2.00
N PHE A 16 4.78 -3.16 -1.28
CA PHE A 16 4.71 -3.67 0.09
C PHE A 16 3.71 -4.81 0.24
N THR A 17 4.15 -5.93 0.79
CA THR A 17 3.30 -7.07 1.13
C THR A 17 3.94 -7.94 2.23
N PHE A 18 3.12 -8.57 3.07
CA PHE A 18 3.54 -9.65 3.97
C PHE A 18 3.38 -11.06 3.35
N GLY A 19 3.13 -11.14 2.04
CA GLY A 19 2.80 -12.39 1.36
C GLY A 19 1.33 -12.78 1.53
N SER A 20 1.00 -14.02 1.17
CA SER A 20 -0.39 -14.53 1.20
C SER A 20 -0.85 -15.02 2.58
N MET A 21 0.08 -15.39 3.45
CA MET A 21 -0.23 -16.01 4.74
C MET A 21 -0.65 -14.99 5.80
N PHE A 22 -0.26 -13.73 5.65
CA PHE A 22 -0.50 -12.69 6.64
C PHE A 22 -1.30 -11.54 6.03
N LYS A 23 -2.45 -11.25 6.65
CA LYS A 23 -3.35 -10.16 6.28
C LYS A 23 -3.07 -8.97 7.17
N ILE A 24 -2.44 -7.92 6.65
CA ILE A 24 -2.06 -6.77 7.47
C ILE A 24 -3.27 -6.02 8.03
N GLU A 25 -4.39 -6.03 7.30
CA GLU A 25 -5.65 -5.40 7.71
C GLU A 25 -6.29 -6.03 8.96
N THR A 26 -5.78 -7.19 9.43
CA THR A 26 -6.23 -7.80 10.70
C THR A 26 -5.41 -7.34 11.91
N LEU A 27 -4.37 -6.54 11.71
CA LEU A 27 -3.63 -5.92 12.81
C LEU A 27 -4.54 -4.97 13.62
N PRO A 28 -4.31 -4.82 14.93
CA PRO A 28 -4.90 -3.74 15.70
C PRO A 28 -4.66 -2.40 15.03
N LYS A 29 -5.66 -1.51 15.07
CA LYS A 29 -5.65 -0.23 14.38
C LYS A 29 -4.38 0.57 14.67
N GLU A 30 -3.94 0.59 15.93
CA GLU A 30 -2.76 1.33 16.37
C GLU A 30 -1.49 0.85 15.64
N LYS A 31 -1.34 -0.46 15.47
CA LYS A 31 -0.19 -1.04 14.75
C LYS A 31 -0.29 -0.80 13.26
N LEU A 32 -1.47 -0.94 12.68
CA LEU A 32 -1.71 -0.67 11.27
C LEU A 32 -1.39 0.80 10.92
N MET A 33 -1.79 1.74 11.78
CA MET A 33 -1.52 3.17 11.58
C MET A 33 -0.02 3.50 11.60
N VAL A 34 0.81 2.80 12.38
CA VAL A 34 2.27 3.02 12.37
C VAL A 34 2.88 2.80 10.99
N PHE A 35 2.40 1.80 10.24
CA PHE A 35 2.84 1.58 8.85
C PHE A 35 2.43 2.74 7.95
N TYR A 36 1.18 3.20 8.08
CA TYR A 36 0.67 4.31 7.28
C TYR A 36 1.38 5.64 7.58
N GLU A 37 1.66 5.94 8.84
CA GLU A 37 2.45 7.10 9.23
C GLU A 37 3.88 7.03 8.66
N ALA A 38 4.48 5.85 8.61
CA ALA A 38 5.78 5.65 7.97
C ALA A 38 5.71 5.85 6.46
N PHE A 39 4.66 5.33 5.80
CA PHE A 39 4.44 5.53 4.37
C PHE A 39 4.17 6.99 4.01
N GLU A 40 3.46 7.73 4.85
CA GLU A 40 3.21 9.16 4.62
C GLU A 40 4.51 9.98 4.66
N LYS A 41 5.43 9.65 5.58
CA LYS A 41 6.72 10.34 5.73
C LYS A 41 7.66 10.17 4.54
N ILE A 42 7.48 9.13 3.74
CA ILE A 42 8.30 8.91 2.54
C ILE A 42 7.67 9.50 1.27
N ALA A 43 6.52 10.18 1.37
CA ALA A 43 5.99 10.96 0.26
C ALA A 43 7.07 11.96 -0.25
N PRO A 44 7.21 12.15 -1.58
CA PRO A 44 6.28 11.76 -2.63
C PRO A 44 6.46 10.33 -3.18
N VAL A 45 7.30 9.48 -2.57
CA VAL A 45 7.39 8.05 -2.96
C VAL A 45 6.02 7.40 -2.80
N ARG A 46 5.54 6.75 -3.87
CA ARG A 46 4.27 6.05 -3.90
C ARG A 46 4.42 4.66 -3.31
N VAL A 47 3.45 4.20 -2.52
CA VAL A 47 3.45 2.86 -1.92
C VAL A 47 2.27 2.08 -2.48
N LEU A 48 2.58 0.95 -3.11
CA LEU A 48 1.60 -0.01 -3.58
C LEU A 48 1.55 -1.18 -2.58
N MET A 49 0.45 -1.27 -1.84
CA MET A 49 0.31 -2.17 -0.72
C MET A 49 -0.72 -3.27 -1.02
N LYS A 50 -0.31 -4.53 -0.89
CA LYS A 50 -1.21 -5.68 -1.00
C LYS A 50 -1.95 -5.91 0.32
N VAL A 51 -3.27 -5.96 0.28
CA VAL A 51 -4.19 -6.26 1.40
C VAL A 51 -5.22 -7.27 0.94
N ALA A 52 -5.74 -8.19 1.75
CA ALA A 52 -6.74 -9.15 1.25
C ALA A 52 -8.16 -8.54 1.14
N ASP A 53 -8.51 -7.62 2.04
CA ASP A 53 -9.79 -6.89 2.01
C ASP A 53 -9.58 -5.37 2.22
N GLU A 54 -9.84 -4.58 1.17
CA GLU A 54 -9.76 -3.11 1.26
C GLU A 54 -10.82 -2.50 2.20
N LYS A 55 -11.96 -3.17 2.40
CA LYS A 55 -13.05 -2.66 3.26
C LYS A 55 -12.73 -2.79 4.74
N ALA A 56 -11.75 -3.64 5.09
CA ALA A 56 -11.27 -3.80 6.46
C ALA A 56 -10.30 -2.68 6.88
N LEU A 57 -9.89 -1.82 5.95
CA LEU A 57 -8.99 -0.71 6.22
C LEU A 57 -9.69 0.47 6.90
N PRO A 58 -9.00 1.18 7.81
CA PRO A 58 -9.55 2.38 8.43
C PRO A 58 -9.67 3.52 7.39
N PRO A 59 -10.59 4.47 7.61
CA PRO A 59 -10.69 5.66 6.75
C PRO A 59 -9.52 6.61 7.00
N GLY A 60 -9.28 7.52 6.05
CA GLY A 60 -8.30 8.61 6.21
C GLY A 60 -6.85 8.21 5.96
N LEU A 61 -6.61 7.18 5.15
CA LEU A 61 -5.26 6.73 4.81
C LEU A 61 -4.49 7.72 3.90
N PRO A 62 -3.15 7.73 3.96
CA PRO A 62 -2.33 8.65 3.19
C PRO A 62 -2.53 8.51 1.67
N LYS A 63 -2.52 9.63 0.96
CA LYS A 63 -2.80 9.68 -0.49
C LYS A 63 -1.72 9.02 -1.36
N ASN A 64 -0.50 8.88 -0.85
CA ASN A 64 0.59 8.22 -1.57
C ASN A 64 0.54 6.69 -1.43
N VAL A 65 -0.43 6.13 -0.70
CA VAL A 65 -0.61 4.68 -0.57
C VAL A 65 -1.82 4.22 -1.35
N LYS A 66 -1.61 3.22 -2.22
CA LYS A 66 -2.68 2.54 -2.97
C LYS A 66 -2.77 1.09 -2.50
N HIS A 67 -3.98 0.65 -2.19
CA HIS A 67 -4.26 -0.70 -1.72
C HIS A 67 -4.82 -1.53 -2.87
N SER A 68 -4.52 -2.83 -2.88
CA SER A 68 -5.19 -3.75 -3.80
C SER A 68 -5.14 -5.21 -3.31
N PRO A 69 -6.23 -5.98 -3.46
CA PRO A 69 -6.24 -7.43 -3.20
C PRO A 69 -5.43 -8.23 -4.21
N TRP A 70 -5.27 -7.70 -5.42
CA TRP A 70 -4.57 -8.41 -6.47
C TRP A 70 -3.64 -7.47 -7.22
N LEU A 71 -2.37 -7.85 -7.24
CA LEU A 71 -1.31 -7.12 -7.93
C LEU A 71 -0.53 -8.11 -8.80
N PRO A 72 -0.27 -7.80 -10.08
CA PRO A 72 0.54 -8.66 -10.94
C PRO A 72 2.01 -8.50 -10.53
N GLN A 73 2.45 -9.27 -9.52
CA GLN A 73 3.74 -9.07 -8.85
C GLN A 73 4.94 -9.09 -9.83
N ILE A 74 4.91 -9.94 -10.86
CA ILE A 74 5.96 -10.01 -11.89
C ILE A 74 5.99 -8.76 -12.80
N ALA A 75 4.85 -8.09 -13.00
CA ALA A 75 4.79 -6.90 -13.84
C ALA A 75 5.15 -5.61 -13.07
N VAL A 76 5.17 -5.68 -11.73
CA VAL A 76 5.48 -4.55 -10.85
C VAL A 76 6.97 -4.53 -10.45
N LEU A 77 7.60 -5.70 -10.32
CA LEU A 77 9.02 -5.87 -9.99
C LEU A 77 9.87 -5.90 -11.27
#